data_AF-A0A9D9N099-F1
#
_entry.id   AF-A0A9D9N099-F1
#
_cell.length_a   1.000
_cell.length_b   1.000
_cell.length_c   1.000
_cell.angle_alpha   90.00
_cell.angle_beta   90.00
_cell.angle_gamma   90.00
#
_symmetry.space_group_name_H-M   'P 1'
#
loop_
_entity.id
_entity.type
_entity.pdbx_description
1 polymer ?
#
loop_
_entity_poly.entity_id
_entity_poly.type
_entity_poly.pdbx_seq_one_letter_code
_entity_poly.pdbx_strand_id
1 'polypeptide(L)' 'MAWQLLFGSDFGLMSLGVIVGVVVIGVCMVKMYNAKAEEDAKNAGR' A
#
# COMPACT_ATOMS: atom_id res chain seq x y z
N MET A 1 -22.81 -10.67 7.85
CA MET A 1 -21.42 -10.95 7.41
C MET A 1 -20.60 -9.68 7.49
N ALA A 2 -19.30 -9.75 7.81
CA ALA A 2 -18.42 -8.56 7.84
C ALA A 2 -18.39 -7.82 6.50
N TRP A 3 -18.54 -8.55 5.38
CA TRP A 3 -18.68 -7.98 4.04
C TRP A 3 -19.90 -7.07 3.90
N GLN A 4 -21.05 -7.46 4.44
CA GLN A 4 -22.24 -6.59 4.42
C GLN A 4 -22.10 -5.38 5.36
N LEU A 5 -21.33 -5.49 6.44
CA LEU A 5 -21.00 -4.35 7.30
C LEU A 5 -20.05 -3.36 6.63
N LEU A 6 -19.07 -3.85 5.87
CA LEU A 6 -18.10 -3.01 5.16
C LEU A 6 -18.72 -2.28 3.95
N PHE A 7 -19.63 -2.93 3.22
CA PHE A 7 -20.21 -2.35 2.00
C PHE A 7 -21.65 -1.82 2.15
N GLY A 8 -22.31 -2.11 3.27
CA GLY A 8 -23.69 -1.70 3.53
C GLY A 8 -23.86 -0.60 4.58
N SER A 9 -22.76 -0.08 5.14
CA SER A 9 -22.77 0.97 6.16
C SER A 9 -21.77 2.08 5.79
N ASP A 10 -22.14 3.34 6.02
CA ASP A 10 -21.28 4.51 5.79
C ASP A 10 -19.94 4.41 6.55
N PHE A 11 -19.97 3.81 7.74
CA PHE A 11 -18.78 3.54 8.54
C PHE A 11 -17.91 2.43 7.93
N GLY A 12 -18.54 1.42 7.35
CA GLY A 12 -17.89 0.35 6.61
C GLY A 12 -17.12 0.88 5.39
N LEU A 13 -17.73 1.78 4.63
CA LEU A 13 -17.10 2.37 3.44
C LEU A 13 -15.94 3.30 3.81
N MET A 14 -16.10 4.11 4.86
CA MET A 14 -15.00 4.95 5.38
C MET A 14 -13.82 4.11 5.87
N SER A 15 -14.07 3.04 6.63
CA SER A 15 -13.01 2.13 7.09
C SER A 15 -12.34 1.37 5.92
N LEU A 16 -13.10 1.00 4.88
CA LEU A 16 -12.55 0.41 3.66
C LEU A 16 -11.58 1.37 2.94
N GLY A 17 -11.93 2.65 2.87
CA GLY A 17 -11.07 3.69 2.29
C GLY A 17 -9.72 3.82 3.01
N VAL A 18 -9.72 3.76 4.35
CA VAL A 18 -8.48 3.79 5.15
C VAL A 18 -7.64 2.54 4.89
N ILE A 19 -8.26 1.36 4.88
CA ILE A 19 -7.57 0.09 4.61
C ILE A 19 -6.88 0.13 3.24
N VAL A 20 -7.60 0.56 2.20
CA VAL A 20 -7.04 0.72 0.85
C VAL A 20 -5.91 1.75 0.86
N GLY A 21 -6.06 2.86 1.57
CA GLY A 21 -5.02 3.88 1.71
C GLY A 21 -3.71 3.34 2.28
N VAL A 22 -3.78 2.56 3.37
CA VAL A 22 -2.59 1.94 3.98
C VAL A 22 -1.94 0.94 3.04
N VAL A 23 -2.72 0.12 2.33
CA VAL A 23 -2.20 -0.84 1.34
C VAL A 23 -1.46 -0.12 0.22
N VAL A 24 -2.02 0.97 -0.31
CA VAL A 24 -1.37 1.78 -1.37
C VAL A 24 -0.04 2.35 -0.88
N ILE A 25 0.01 2.91 0.33
CA ILE A 25 1.24 3.45 0.92
C ILE A 25 2.29 2.35 1.06
N GLY A 26 1.91 1.18 1.55
CA GLY A 26 2.80 0.03 1.68
C GLY A 26 3.42 -0.39 0.35
N VAL A 27 2.60 -0.48 -0.71
CA VAL A 27 3.08 -0.80 -2.07
C VAL A 27 4.03 0.29 -2.60
N CYS A 28 3.68 1.57 -2.42
CA CYS A 28 4.54 2.68 -2.84
C CYS A 28 5.91 2.64 -2.15
N MET A 29 5.93 2.41 -0.82
CA MET A 29 7.17 2.28 -0.06
C MET A 29 8.03 1.14 -0.59
N VAL A 30 7.46 -0.05 -0.78
CA VAL A 30 8.18 -1.22 -1.32
C VAL A 30 8.79 -0.90 -2.69
N LYS A 31 8.04 -0.22 -3.58
CA LYS A 31 8.56 0.19 -4.90
C LYS A 31 9.73 1.15 -4.77
N MET A 32 9.64 2.15 -3.89
CA MET A 32 10.72 3.11 -3.67
C MET A 32 11.98 2.45 -3.08
N TYR A 33 11.82 1.53 -2.13
CA TYR A 33 12.95 0.80 -1.56
C TYR A 33 13.63 -0.10 -2.59
N ASN A 34 12.86 -0.82 -3.41
CA ASN A 34 13.43 -1.63 -4.49
C ASN A 34 14.16 -0.80 -5.53
N ALA A 35 13.62 0.38 -5.88
CA ALA A 35 14.29 1.30 -6.79
C ALA A 35 15.63 1.79 -6.23
N LYS A 36 15.68 2.16 -4.95
CA LYS A 36 16.94 2.53 -4.28
C LYS A 36 17.94 1.38 -4.24
N ALA A 37 17.49 0.17 -3.91
CA ALA A 37 18.35 -1.01 -3.89
C ALA A 37 18.95 -1.32 -5.28
N GLU A 38 18.18 -1.12 -6.35
CA GLU A 38 18.68 -1.26 -7.73
C GLU A 38 19.68 -0.17 -8.09
N GLU A 39 19.45 1.08 -7.68
CA GLU A 39 20.40 2.19 -7.87
C GLU A 39 21.72 1.92 -7.13
N ASP A 40 21.65 1.49 -5.87
CA ASP A 40 22.83 1.13 -5.07
C ASP A 40 23.61 -0.04 -5.71
N ALA A 41 22.90 -1.07 -6.18
CA ALA A 41 23.52 -2.21 -6.86
C ALA A 41 24.21 -1.81 -8.18
N LYS A 42 23.59 -0.90 -8.95
CA LYS A 42 24.18 -0.34 -10.18
C LYS A 42 25.43 0.49 -9.90
N ASN A 43 25.42 1.26 -8.82
CA ASN A 43 26.55 2.12 -8.45
C ASN A 43 27.70 1.32 -7.82
N ALA A 44 27.42 0.22 -7.12
CA ALA A 44 28.44 -0.65 -6.52
C ALA A 44 29.24 -1.49 -7.55
N GLY A 45 28.72 -1.64 -8.77
CA GLY A 45 29.40 -2.33 -9.88
C GLY A 45 30.26 -1.42 -10.78
N ARG A 46 30.32 -0.12 -10.49
CA ARG A 46 31.22 0.86 -11.12
C ARG A 46 32.36 1.20 -10.16
#